data_AF-A0AA37NJL7-F1
#
_entry.id   AF-A0AA37NJL7-F1
#
_cell.length_a   1.000
_cell.length_b   1.000
_cell.length_c   1.000
_cell.angle_alpha   90.00
_cell.angle_beta   90.00
_cell.angle_gamma   90.00
#
_symmetry.space_group_name_H-M   'P 1'
#
loop_
_entity.id
_entity.type
_entity.pdbx_description
1 polymer ?
#
loop_
_entity_poly.entity_id
_entity_poly.type
_entity_poly.pdbx_seq_one_letter_code
_entity_poly.pdbx_strand_id
1 'polypeptide(L)'
;MNAPDDTASVGVQIILLVEDSIRFYSSALPHLYKFVLEQSQMFAKEALNDHQRTLRMRGRPKIKLARTYEEAVRIFNQYRDNMLGIISDMSFMHDGVKDPYAGYKFGQYVRKTGLIIPFDAAYLHH
;
A
#
# COMPACT_ATOMS: atom_id res chain seq x y z
N MET A 1 -2.17 6.41 -30.12
CA MET A 1 -3.23 5.64 -29.42
C MET A 1 -2.53 4.72 -28.45
N ASN A 2 -2.38 5.12 -27.19
CA ASN A 2 -1.64 4.37 -26.17
C ASN A 2 -2.63 3.87 -25.12
N ALA A 3 -2.95 2.59 -25.16
CA ALA A 3 -3.63 1.89 -24.08
C ALA A 3 -2.65 0.89 -23.46
N PRO A 4 -2.02 1.22 -22.30
CA PRO A 4 -1.43 0.15 -21.50
C PRO A 4 -1.57 0.24 -19.97
N ASP A 5 -2.32 1.18 -19.37
CA ASP A 5 -2.43 1.21 -17.88
C ASP A 5 -3.77 0.72 -17.30
N ASP A 6 -4.89 0.85 -18.02
CA ASP A 6 -6.21 0.48 -17.46
C ASP A 6 -6.38 -1.04 -17.26
N THR A 7 -5.67 -1.87 -18.02
CA THR A 7 -5.73 -3.34 -17.90
C THR A 7 -4.83 -3.90 -16.79
N ALA A 8 -3.89 -3.13 -16.25
CA ALA A 8 -3.03 -3.58 -15.14
C ALA A 8 -3.70 -3.47 -13.76
N SER A 9 -4.77 -2.68 -13.67
CA SER A 9 -5.50 -2.37 -12.43
C SER A 9 -6.49 -3.47 -12.05
N VAL A 10 -7.03 -4.21 -13.02
CA VAL A 10 -8.11 -5.18 -12.77
C VAL A 10 -7.54 -6.44 -12.10
N GLY A 11 -7.81 -6.58 -10.80
CA GLY A 11 -7.54 -7.79 -10.01
C GLY A 11 -6.19 -7.82 -9.28
N VAL A 12 -5.34 -6.79 -9.45
CA VAL A 12 -4.07 -6.71 -8.71
C VAL A 12 -4.30 -6.03 -7.36
N GLN A 13 -4.19 -6.81 -6.30
CA GLN A 13 -4.28 -6.32 -4.92
C GLN A 13 -3.07 -5.45 -4.57
N ILE A 14 -3.27 -4.33 -3.88
CA ILE A 14 -2.22 -3.37 -3.52
C ILE A 14 -2.14 -3.19 -2.00
N ILE A 15 -0.92 -3.17 -1.48
CA ILE A 15 -0.61 -2.59 -0.16
C ILE A 15 0.19 -1.32 -0.43
N LEU A 16 -0.28 -0.18 0.08
CA LEU A 16 0.42 1.09 -0.04
C LEU A 16 1.27 1.33 1.21
N LEU A 17 2.56 1.57 1.00
CA LEU A 17 3.50 2.00 2.01
C LEU A 17 3.88 3.46 1.78
N VAL A 18 3.75 4.29 2.81
CA VAL A 18 4.11 5.71 2.78
C VAL A 18 5.22 5.99 3.79
N GLU A 19 6.42 6.31 3.29
CA GLU A 19 7.62 6.49 4.11
C GLU A 19 8.65 7.35 3.36
N ASP A 20 9.31 8.29 4.04
CA ASP A 20 10.34 9.13 3.41
C ASP A 20 11.79 8.73 3.78
N SER A 21 11.99 7.83 4.75
CA SER A 21 13.31 7.34 5.15
C SER A 21 13.58 5.88 4.78
N ILE A 22 14.66 5.65 4.02
CA ILE A 22 15.18 4.31 3.70
C ILE A 22 15.68 3.59 4.98
N ARG A 23 16.05 4.32 6.04
CA ARG A 23 16.69 3.76 7.25
C ARG A 23 15.72 3.05 8.19
N PHE A 24 14.44 3.44 8.21
CA PHE A 24 13.43 2.73 9.02
C PHE A 24 12.90 1.46 8.32
N TYR A 25 13.14 1.36 7.01
CA TYR A 25 12.95 0.16 6.20
C TYR A 25 13.84 -1.01 6.62
N SER A 26 14.82 -0.86 7.53
CA SER A 26 15.81 -1.91 7.79
C SER A 26 15.74 -2.58 9.17
N SER A 27 15.07 -2.00 10.17
CA SER A 27 15.17 -2.47 11.57
C SER A 27 13.90 -3.16 12.11
N ALA A 28 12.72 -2.52 12.03
CA ALA A 28 11.50 -3.04 12.68
C ALA A 28 10.41 -3.44 11.68
N LEU A 29 10.16 -2.60 10.69
CA LEU A 29 9.07 -2.80 9.74
C LEU A 29 9.25 -3.99 8.79
N PRO A 30 10.47 -4.39 8.33
CA PRO A 30 10.69 -5.61 7.52
C PRO A 30 10.11 -6.89 8.09
N HIS A 31 10.11 -7.02 9.42
CA HIS A 31 9.59 -8.21 10.08
C HIS A 31 8.06 -8.23 10.06
N LEU A 32 7.41 -7.12 10.40
CA LEU A 32 5.96 -6.96 10.24
C LEU A 32 5.53 -7.10 8.76
N TYR A 33 6.27 -6.49 7.84
CA TYR A 33 6.08 -6.64 6.39
C TYR A 33 6.19 -8.10 5.95
N LYS A 34 7.22 -8.81 6.40
CA LYS A 34 7.43 -10.23 6.08
C LYS A 34 6.26 -11.06 6.60
N PHE A 35 5.84 -10.89 7.85
CA PHE A 35 4.73 -11.68 8.41
C PHE A 35 3.39 -11.40 7.73
N VAL A 36 3.00 -10.14 7.56
CA VAL A 36 1.72 -9.77 6.91
C VAL A 36 1.71 -10.21 5.45
N LEU A 37 2.83 -10.02 4.75
CA LEU A 37 2.97 -10.42 3.36
C LEU A 37 3.04 -11.94 3.19
N GLU A 38 3.74 -12.67 4.06
CA GLU A 38 3.83 -14.14 4.03
C GLU A 38 2.49 -14.78 4.33
N GLN A 39 1.73 -14.27 5.32
CA GLN A 39 0.38 -14.73 5.60
C GLN A 39 -0.54 -14.50 4.40
N SER A 40 -0.54 -13.30 3.82
CA SER A 40 -1.32 -13.01 2.60
C SER A 40 -0.92 -13.91 1.42
N GLN A 41 0.38 -14.22 1.28
CA GLN A 41 0.87 -15.14 0.25
C GLN A 41 0.50 -16.61 0.51
N MET A 42 0.38 -17.05 1.78
CA MET A 42 -0.07 -18.41 2.10
C MET A 42 -1.52 -18.63 1.71
N PHE A 43 -2.41 -17.65 1.94
CA PHE A 43 -3.79 -17.70 1.43
C PHE A 43 -3.87 -17.85 -0.10
N ALA A 44 -2.88 -17.36 -0.84
CA ALA A 44 -2.82 -17.51 -2.29
C ALA A 44 -2.34 -18.89 -2.76
N LYS A 45 -1.62 -19.66 -1.92
CA LYS A 45 -0.96 -20.92 -2.31
C LYS A 45 -1.86 -22.16 -2.30
N GLU A 46 -3.00 -22.16 -1.60
CA GLU A 46 -3.91 -23.30 -1.51
C GLU A 46 -4.73 -23.57 -2.80
N ALA A 47 -4.24 -23.18 -3.98
CA ALA A 47 -4.96 -23.33 -5.25
C ALA A 47 -4.72 -24.71 -5.85
N LEU A 48 -5.77 -25.53 -5.95
CA LEU A 48 -5.66 -26.94 -6.35
C LEU A 48 -5.59 -27.14 -7.88
N ASN A 49 -6.08 -26.19 -8.70
CA ASN A 49 -6.13 -26.31 -10.18
C ASN A 49 -5.49 -25.12 -10.95
N ASP A 50 -4.98 -25.37 -12.16
CA ASP A 50 -4.21 -24.41 -12.97
C ASP A 50 -4.95 -23.11 -13.34
N HIS A 51 -6.26 -23.18 -13.64
CA HIS A 51 -7.07 -21.99 -13.89
C HIS A 51 -7.22 -21.11 -12.63
N GLN A 52 -7.39 -21.74 -11.46
CA GLN A 52 -7.44 -21.04 -10.18
C GLN A 52 -6.06 -20.47 -9.79
N ARG A 53 -4.97 -21.13 -10.21
CA ARG A 53 -3.60 -20.68 -10.01
C ARG A 53 -3.31 -19.38 -10.76
N THR A 54 -3.72 -19.24 -12.02
CA THR A 54 -3.54 -17.99 -12.79
C THR A 54 -4.35 -16.83 -12.21
N LEU A 55 -5.60 -17.07 -11.79
CA LEU A 55 -6.45 -16.06 -11.13
C LEU A 55 -5.88 -15.65 -9.75
N ARG A 56 -5.37 -16.60 -8.96
CA ARG A 56 -4.73 -16.30 -7.66
C ARG A 56 -3.35 -15.68 -7.78
N MET A 57 -2.57 -16.00 -8.82
CA MET A 57 -1.30 -15.33 -9.12
C MET A 57 -1.51 -13.84 -9.45
N ARG A 58 -2.65 -13.49 -10.08
CA ARG A 58 -3.07 -12.09 -10.26
C ARG A 58 -3.55 -11.44 -8.94
N GLY A 59 -4.11 -12.23 -8.02
CA GLY A 59 -4.47 -11.80 -6.67
C GLY A 59 -3.30 -11.63 -5.69
N ARG A 60 -2.04 -11.92 -6.08
CA ARG A 60 -0.89 -11.70 -5.21
C ARG A 60 -0.72 -10.20 -4.96
N PRO A 61 -0.71 -9.75 -3.69
CA PRO A 61 -0.55 -8.33 -3.40
C PRO A 61 0.79 -7.80 -3.89
N LYS A 62 0.76 -6.62 -4.51
CA LYS A 62 1.95 -5.83 -4.80
C LYS A 62 2.08 -4.73 -3.77
N ILE A 63 3.32 -4.45 -3.35
CA ILE A 63 3.63 -3.32 -2.49
C ILE A 63 3.95 -2.12 -3.39
N LYS A 64 3.29 -0.99 -3.16
CA LYS A 64 3.61 0.30 -3.78
C LYS A 64 4.17 1.22 -2.71
N LEU A 65 5.26 1.92 -3.03
CA LEU A 65 5.91 2.87 -2.14
C LEU A 65 5.56 4.30 -2.59
N ALA A 66 5.20 5.14 -1.64
CA ALA A 66 5.11 6.59 -1.75
C ALA A 66 6.07 7.24 -0.75
N ARG A 67 6.70 8.33 -1.16
CA ARG A 67 7.58 9.12 -0.29
C ARG A 67 7.00 10.48 0.10
N THR A 68 5.93 10.88 -0.59
CA THR A 68 5.24 12.14 -0.33
C THR A 68 3.73 11.93 -0.28
N TYR A 69 3.04 12.91 0.29
CA TYR A 69 1.58 12.95 0.35
C TYR A 69 0.95 12.85 -1.04
N GLU A 70 1.50 13.57 -2.01
CA GLU A 70 0.99 13.64 -3.37
C GLU A 70 1.16 12.31 -4.09
N GLU A 71 2.27 11.60 -3.85
CA GLU A 71 2.47 10.24 -4.36
C GLU A 71 1.48 9.26 -3.72
N ALA A 72 1.29 9.34 -2.40
CA ALA A 72 0.38 8.47 -1.66
C ALA A 72 -1.07 8.63 -2.16
N VAL A 73 -1.52 9.88 -2.32
CA VAL A 73 -2.85 10.20 -2.87
C VAL A 73 -2.99 9.71 -4.31
N ARG A 74 -1.97 9.91 -5.15
CA ARG A 74 -1.99 9.45 -6.55
C ARG A 74 -2.13 7.93 -6.63
N ILE A 75 -1.29 7.19 -5.89
CA ILE A 75 -1.33 5.72 -5.89
C ILE A 75 -2.65 5.22 -5.31
N PHE A 76 -3.10 5.80 -4.19
CA PHE A 76 -4.38 5.44 -3.60
C PHE A 76 -5.53 5.65 -4.58
N ASN A 77 -5.63 6.81 -5.22
CA ASN A 77 -6.72 7.09 -6.17
C ASN A 77 -6.69 6.13 -7.37
N GLN A 78 -5.51 5.74 -7.84
CA GLN A 78 -5.36 4.79 -8.94
C GLN A 78 -5.79 3.37 -8.56
N TYR A 79 -5.58 2.94 -7.32
CA TYR A 79 -5.77 1.55 -6.89
C TYR A 79 -6.78 1.36 -5.76
N ARG A 80 -7.58 2.39 -5.43
CA ARG A 80 -8.50 2.41 -4.27
C ARG A 80 -9.41 1.18 -4.18
N ASP A 81 -9.89 0.68 -5.32
CA ASP A 81 -10.81 -0.46 -5.38
C ASP A 81 -10.11 -1.82 -5.21
N ASN A 82 -8.78 -1.86 -5.25
CA ASN A 82 -7.96 -3.04 -5.03
C ASN A 82 -7.00 -2.89 -3.83
N MET A 83 -7.25 -1.91 -2.95
CA MET A 83 -6.38 -1.64 -1.80
C MET A 83 -6.68 -2.61 -0.65
N LEU A 84 -5.70 -3.41 -0.26
CA LEU A 84 -5.79 -4.30 0.90
C LEU A 84 -5.49 -3.60 2.22
N GLY A 85 -4.67 -2.55 2.18
CA GLY A 85 -4.26 -1.82 3.36
C GLY A 85 -3.22 -0.76 3.06
N ILE A 86 -3.10 0.17 3.99
CA ILE A 86 -2.16 1.29 3.94
C ILE A 86 -1.35 1.29 5.24
N ILE A 87 -0.04 1.38 5.11
CA ILE A 87 0.91 1.55 6.21
C ILE A 87 1.63 2.86 5.95
N SER A 88 1.67 3.74 6.94
CA SER A 88 2.20 5.09 6.77
C SER A 88 3.03 5.50 7.99
N ASP A 89 4.12 6.24 7.79
CA ASP A 89 4.66 7.08 8.87
C ASP A 89 3.68 8.22 9.17
N MET A 90 3.72 8.76 10.38
CA MET A 90 3.00 9.98 10.76
C MET A 90 3.60 11.22 10.08
N SER A 91 4.91 11.23 9.88
CA SER A 91 5.67 12.39 9.39
C SER A 91 6.35 12.08 8.07
N PHE A 92 5.98 12.76 6.98
CA PHE A 92 6.67 12.64 5.69
C PHE A 92 6.46 13.92 4.85
N MET A 93 7.04 13.96 3.65
CA MET A 93 6.98 15.14 2.78
C MET A 93 5.56 15.42 2.29
N HIS A 94 5.13 16.67 2.41
CA HIS A 94 3.87 17.21 1.90
C HIS A 94 4.17 18.61 1.36
N ASP A 95 3.85 18.87 0.10
CA ASP A 95 4.15 20.14 -0.58
C ASP A 95 5.65 20.53 -0.49
N GLY A 96 6.52 19.53 -0.55
CA GLY A 96 7.98 19.71 -0.49
C GLY A 96 8.54 20.03 0.91
N VAL A 97 7.71 20.06 1.95
CA VAL A 97 8.14 20.24 3.34
C VAL A 97 7.81 19.02 4.19
N LYS A 98 8.66 18.71 5.18
CA LYS A 98 8.38 17.61 6.14
C LYS A 98 7.22 18.03 7.02
N ASP A 99 6.09 17.33 6.91
CA ASP A 99 4.87 17.60 7.66
C ASP A 99 4.66 16.50 8.73
N PRO A 100 4.72 16.83 10.03
CA PRO A 100 4.60 15.86 11.12
C PRO A 100 3.21 15.23 11.26
N TYR A 101 2.22 15.74 10.50
CA TYR A 101 0.86 15.23 10.48
C TYR A 101 0.44 14.71 9.10
N ALA A 102 1.40 14.52 8.19
CA ALA A 102 1.10 14.07 6.83
C ALA A 102 0.35 12.72 6.81
N GLY A 103 0.75 11.76 7.66
CA GLY A 103 0.09 10.46 7.78
C GLY A 103 -1.34 10.57 8.32
N TYR A 104 -1.56 11.41 9.32
CA TYR A 104 -2.90 11.70 9.83
C TYR A 104 -3.78 12.35 8.75
N LYS A 105 -3.28 13.37 8.05
CA LYS A 105 -4.01 14.04 6.96
C LYS A 105 -4.34 13.06 5.85
N PHE A 106 -3.44 12.13 5.53
CA PHE A 106 -3.67 11.11 4.52
C PHE A 106 -4.71 10.08 4.97
N GLY A 107 -4.65 9.61 6.21
CA GLY A 107 -5.68 8.74 6.78
C GLY A 107 -7.07 9.39 6.80
N GLN A 108 -7.15 10.69 7.11
CA GLN A 108 -8.40 11.46 7.00
C GLN A 108 -8.90 11.55 5.55
N TYR A 109 -8.00 11.76 4.60
CA TYR A 109 -8.34 11.76 3.16
C TYR A 109 -8.92 10.41 2.74
N VAL A 110 -8.26 9.30 3.08
CA VAL A 110 -8.75 7.93 2.80
C VAL A 110 -10.12 7.70 3.42
N ARG A 111 -10.29 8.03 4.71
CA ARG A 111 -11.59 7.87 5.42
C ARG A 111 -12.72 8.66 4.78
N LYS A 112 -12.47 9.87 4.27
CA LYS A 112 -13.49 10.70 3.61
C LYS A 112 -14.05 10.07 2.33
N THR A 113 -13.36 9.09 1.74
CA THR A 113 -13.87 8.37 0.56
C THR A 113 -14.97 7.36 0.89
N GLY A 114 -15.19 7.04 2.18
CA GLY A 114 -16.15 6.03 2.62
C GLY A 114 -15.66 4.59 2.48
N LEU A 115 -14.45 4.37 1.96
CA LEU A 115 -13.85 3.04 1.86
C LEU A 115 -13.35 2.57 3.23
N ILE A 116 -13.65 1.31 3.56
CA ILE A 116 -13.13 0.64 4.76
C ILE A 116 -11.82 -0.04 4.37
N ILE A 117 -10.72 0.66 4.55
CA ILE A 117 -9.38 0.17 4.26
C ILE A 117 -8.58 0.15 5.56
N PRO A 118 -7.96 -0.98 5.94
CA PRO A 118 -7.04 -1.01 7.07
C PRO A 118 -5.94 0.05 6.88
N PHE A 119 -5.82 0.94 7.86
CA PHE A 119 -4.86 2.04 7.83
C PHE A 119 -4.11 2.05 9.16
N ASP A 120 -2.80 1.89 9.10
CA ASP A 120 -1.91 2.01 10.25
C ASP A 120 -0.97 3.19 10.03
N ALA A 121 -0.92 4.10 11.02
CA ALA A 121 0.04 5.18 11.06
C ALA A 121 0.75 5.23 12.40
N ALA A 122 2.07 5.06 12.36
CA ALA A 122 2.91 5.03 13.54
C ALA A 122 3.85 6.25 13.55
N TYR A 123 4.18 6.73 14.75
CA TYR A 123 5.30 7.65 14.92
C TYR A 123 6.60 6.85 14.85
N LEU A 124 7.28 6.91 13.71
CA LEU A 124 8.59 6.30 13.60
C LEU A 124 9.60 7.31 14.14
N HIS A 125 10.11 7.05 15.34
CA HIS A 125 11.16 7.87 15.95
C HIS A 125 12.40 7.84 15.04
N HIS A 126 12.67 8.97 14.36
CA HIS A 126 13.93 9.22 13.65
C HIS A 126 15.07 9.51 14.62
#